data_AF-A0A3L7TXR3-F1
#
_entry.id   AF-A0A3L7TXR3-F1
#
_cell.length_a   1.000
_cell.length_b   1.000
_cell.length_c   1.000
_cell.angle_alpha   90.00
_cell.angle_beta   90.00
_cell.angle_gamma   90.00
#
_symmetry.space_group_name_H-M   'P 1'
#
loop_
_entity.id
_entity.type
_entity.pdbx_description
1 polymer ?
#
loop_
_entity_poly.entity_id
_entity_poly.type
_entity_poly.pdbx_seq_one_letter_code
_entity_poly.pdbx_strand_id
1 'polypeptide(L)'
;EQYKALAIEFFTLCEGSGVSKQALSDLWLQLSKFNRYSFCKSHAVSYGIIAWKAVWLKAYCPREFWTAALNNNQGTYPRHVYIEAIRRAGIPLFAPCVNRSGGNFGLEGIGIRVGLDAIAGLTQNLKLLLYEERAHNGPYTSLSELITRLQPGAETLALLIQSGACDCFGLPRPVLYLQAESELRRSSQELFAPRIPDRWAPVQVSKLHKARDEWQTLGFTLEMPLIAMLRSSSEYTMPVGFGNITSCDDFSRSVGKKITIEGTVATARRTTTESGKPMQFISLEDETGLADVVLFPGNCNPIAHLSLGPYVVQGIVEEHHGVAVLAATKISSTQGKVALQAQEYSGGFS
;
A
#
# COMPACT_ATOMS: atom_id res chain seq x y z
N GLU A 1 33.59 33.35 -18.79
CA GLU A 1 33.83 34.81 -18.73
C GLU A 1 32.83 35.53 -17.82
N GLN A 2 31.52 35.31 -17.94
CA GLN A 2 30.48 35.90 -17.06
C GLN A 2 30.74 35.72 -15.55
N TYR A 3 31.21 34.55 -15.11
CA TYR A 3 31.52 34.31 -13.70
C TYR A 3 32.65 35.22 -13.15
N LYS A 4 33.66 35.52 -13.99
CA LYS A 4 34.76 36.42 -13.60
C LYS A 4 34.28 37.87 -13.54
N ALA A 5 33.39 38.28 -14.46
CA ALA A 5 32.79 39.60 -14.45
C ALA A 5 31.95 39.86 -13.19
N LEU A 6 31.08 38.90 -12.82
CA LEU A 6 30.29 38.96 -11.58
C LEU A 6 31.16 38.98 -10.31
N ALA A 7 32.28 38.24 -10.31
CA ALA A 7 33.20 38.26 -9.18
C ALA A 7 33.86 39.65 -9.02
N ILE A 8 34.32 40.26 -10.11
CA ILE A 8 34.92 41.60 -10.09
C ILE A 8 33.90 42.64 -9.61
N GLU A 9 32.67 42.58 -10.12
CA GLU A 9 31.57 43.45 -9.71
C GLU A 9 31.27 43.31 -8.21
N PHE A 10 31.17 42.07 -7.70
CA PHE A 10 30.96 41.80 -6.27
C PHE A 10 32.07 42.40 -5.40
N PHE A 11 33.34 42.16 -5.71
CA PHE A 11 34.45 42.70 -4.91
C PHE A 11 34.46 44.22 -4.93
N THR A 12 34.18 44.84 -6.09
CA THR A 12 34.12 46.30 -6.24
C THR A 12 32.99 46.91 -5.40
N LEU A 13 31.79 46.32 -5.41
CA LEU A 13 30.65 46.78 -4.61
C LEU A 13 30.88 46.62 -3.09
N CYS A 14 31.72 45.67 -2.69
CA CYS A 14 32.06 45.46 -1.29
C CYS A 14 33.23 46.33 -0.81
N GLU A 15 33.92 47.09 -1.68
CA GLU A 15 34.95 48.05 -1.28
C GLU A 15 34.32 49.15 -0.41
N GLY A 16 34.70 49.22 0.87
CA GLY A 16 34.13 50.17 1.85
C GLY A 16 33.13 49.56 2.84
N SER A 17 32.78 48.28 2.71
CA SER A 17 31.92 47.55 3.67
C SER A 17 32.58 47.27 5.04
N GLY A 18 33.87 47.58 5.21
CA GLY A 18 34.65 47.28 6.41
C GLY A 18 35.04 45.80 6.57
N VAL A 19 34.65 44.94 5.61
CA VAL A 19 34.96 43.51 5.62
C VAL A 19 36.35 43.25 5.04
N SER A 20 37.11 42.32 5.64
CA SER A 20 38.45 41.97 5.14
C SER A 20 38.37 41.31 3.77
N LYS A 21 39.39 41.52 2.92
CA LYS A 21 39.48 40.89 1.59
C LYS A 21 39.41 39.37 1.65
N GLN A 22 39.97 38.77 2.71
CA GLN A 22 39.95 37.33 2.90
C GLN A 22 38.53 36.82 3.18
N ALA A 23 37.77 37.49 4.06
CA ALA A 23 36.38 37.13 4.35
C ALA A 23 35.47 37.29 3.12
N LEU A 24 35.68 38.32 2.29
CA LEU A 24 34.93 38.48 1.03
C LEU A 24 35.25 37.37 0.02
N SER A 25 36.52 36.93 -0.04
CA SER A 25 36.92 35.82 -0.90
C SER A 25 36.29 34.50 -0.45
N ASP A 26 36.28 34.22 0.85
CA ASP A 26 35.64 33.05 1.43
C ASP A 26 34.12 33.05 1.20
N LEU A 27 33.47 34.21 1.37
CA LEU A 27 32.03 34.38 1.12
C LEU A 27 31.70 34.14 -0.35
N TRP A 28 32.47 34.69 -1.29
CA TRP A 28 32.29 34.44 -2.71
C TRP A 28 32.44 32.96 -3.06
N LEU A 29 33.45 32.29 -2.48
CA LEU A 29 33.65 30.85 -2.65
C LEU A 29 32.47 30.04 -2.08
N GLN A 30 31.92 30.42 -0.93
CA GLN A 30 30.73 29.79 -0.37
C GLN A 30 29.49 29.99 -1.24
N LEU A 31 29.23 31.21 -1.71
CA LEU A 31 28.09 31.52 -2.59
C LEU A 31 28.16 30.71 -3.89
N SER A 32 29.35 30.62 -4.50
CA SER A 32 29.55 29.86 -5.73
C SER A 32 29.33 28.35 -5.56
N LYS A 33 29.71 27.80 -4.40
CA LYS A 33 29.41 26.40 -4.03
C LYS A 33 27.93 26.20 -3.75
N PHE A 34 27.32 27.11 -2.99
CA PHE A 34 25.92 27.04 -2.57
C PHE A 34 24.95 27.15 -3.75
N ASN A 35 25.27 27.97 -4.76
CA ASN A 35 24.42 28.17 -5.94
C ASN A 35 24.06 26.85 -6.63
N ARG A 36 24.95 25.84 -6.60
CA ARG A 36 24.72 24.51 -7.19
C ARG A 36 23.58 23.73 -6.53
N TYR A 37 23.27 24.01 -5.27
CA TYR A 37 22.25 23.31 -4.47
C TYR A 37 21.21 24.27 -3.89
N SER A 38 21.22 25.53 -4.31
CA SER A 38 20.29 26.54 -3.84
C SER A 38 18.88 26.25 -4.37
N PHE A 39 17.87 26.42 -3.52
CA PHE A 39 16.48 26.13 -3.87
C PHE A 39 15.61 27.38 -3.70
N CYS A 40 14.60 27.53 -4.56
CA CYS A 40 13.70 28.66 -4.52
C CYS A 40 12.85 28.64 -3.24
N LYS A 41 13.06 29.63 -2.36
CA LYS A 41 12.40 29.67 -1.04
C LYS A 41 10.87 29.74 -1.15
N SER A 42 10.33 30.53 -2.09
CA SER A 42 8.87 30.63 -2.26
C SER A 42 8.24 29.30 -2.66
N HIS A 43 8.88 28.56 -3.55
CA HIS A 43 8.48 27.21 -3.95
C HIS A 43 8.58 26.22 -2.78
N ALA A 44 9.67 26.24 -2.02
CA ALA A 44 9.82 25.36 -0.85
C ALA A 44 8.72 25.62 0.20
N VAL A 45 8.41 26.89 0.47
CA VAL A 45 7.39 27.26 1.45
C VAL A 45 5.99 26.82 0.99
N SER A 46 5.64 26.97 -0.30
CA SER A 46 4.32 26.56 -0.79
C SER A 46 4.07 25.06 -0.63
N TYR A 47 5.06 24.22 -0.99
CA TYR A 47 4.95 22.77 -0.78
C TYR A 47 5.04 22.38 0.70
N GLY A 48 5.88 23.06 1.48
CA GLY A 48 5.98 22.85 2.93
C GLY A 48 4.65 23.06 3.66
N ILE A 49 3.87 24.07 3.26
CA ILE A 49 2.53 24.32 3.82
C ILE A 49 1.57 23.16 3.49
N ILE A 50 1.62 22.62 2.27
CA ILE A 50 0.77 21.49 1.87
C ILE A 50 1.14 20.24 2.67
N ALA A 51 2.44 19.94 2.80
CA ALA A 51 2.93 18.81 3.59
C ALA A 51 2.50 18.95 5.07
N TRP A 52 2.66 20.13 5.65
CA TRP A 52 2.23 20.39 7.03
C TRP A 52 0.72 20.19 7.22
N LYS A 53 -0.12 20.70 6.30
CA LYS A 53 -1.57 20.48 6.34
C LYS A 53 -1.93 19.00 6.24
N ALA A 54 -1.26 18.24 5.37
CA ALA A 54 -1.49 16.80 5.22
C ALA A 54 -1.13 16.04 6.51
N VAL A 55 0.02 16.33 7.11
CA VAL A 55 0.44 15.72 8.39
C VAL A 55 -0.51 16.11 9.53
N TRP A 56 -0.95 17.37 9.57
CA TRP A 56 -1.93 17.83 10.56
C TRP A 56 -3.26 17.07 10.42
N LEU A 57 -3.79 16.92 9.21
CA LEU A 57 -4.99 16.13 8.96
C LEU A 57 -4.79 14.65 9.33
N LYS A 58 -3.64 14.07 9.00
CA LYS A 58 -3.30 12.70 9.39
C LYS A 58 -3.24 12.52 10.91
N ALA A 59 -2.79 13.53 11.66
CA ALA A 59 -2.67 13.46 13.11
C ALA A 59 -4.01 13.66 13.84
N TYR A 60 -4.82 14.63 13.41
CA TYR A 60 -6.04 15.04 14.12
C TYR A 60 -7.34 14.51 13.51
N CYS A 61 -7.35 14.24 12.20
CA CYS A 61 -8.49 13.69 11.46
C CYS A 61 -8.07 12.46 10.64
N PRO A 62 -7.50 11.42 11.28
CA PRO A 62 -6.85 10.32 10.57
C PRO A 62 -7.80 9.53 9.66
N ARG A 63 -9.06 9.32 10.08
CA ARG A 63 -10.03 8.54 9.29
C ARG A 63 -10.40 9.27 8.00
N GLU A 64 -10.66 10.56 8.11
CA GLU A 64 -11.00 11.46 7.00
C GLU A 64 -9.81 11.59 6.05
N PHE A 65 -8.59 11.76 6.59
CA PHE A 65 -7.35 11.79 5.81
C PHE A 65 -7.15 10.49 5.00
N TRP A 66 -7.24 9.33 5.66
CA TRP A 66 -7.01 8.06 5.00
C TRP A 66 -8.10 7.70 4.00
N THR A 67 -9.36 8.05 4.27
CA THR A 67 -10.48 7.88 3.32
C THR A 67 -10.23 8.72 2.07
N ALA A 68 -9.80 9.98 2.23
CA ALA A 68 -9.45 10.85 1.10
C ALA A 68 -8.23 10.31 0.34
N ALA A 69 -7.21 9.81 1.03
CA ALA A 69 -6.02 9.22 0.41
C ALA A 69 -6.35 7.97 -0.42
N LEU A 70 -7.19 7.07 0.11
CA LEU A 70 -7.66 5.87 -0.58
C LEU A 70 -8.51 6.19 -1.82
N ASN A 71 -9.36 7.21 -1.74
CA ASN A 71 -10.20 7.63 -2.85
C ASN A 71 -9.42 8.38 -3.93
N ASN A 72 -8.39 9.14 -3.56
CA ASN A 72 -7.53 9.82 -4.52
C ASN A 72 -6.61 8.82 -5.23
N ASN A 73 -5.90 7.98 -4.48
CA ASN A 73 -5.01 6.92 -4.99
C ASN A 73 -4.03 7.34 -6.12
N GLN A 74 -3.59 8.61 -6.16
CA GLN A 74 -2.63 9.13 -7.13
C GLN A 74 -1.17 9.10 -6.62
N GLY A 75 -0.92 8.41 -5.50
CA GLY A 75 0.43 8.33 -4.91
C GLY A 75 1.29 7.22 -5.52
N THR A 76 2.57 7.22 -5.16
CA THR A 76 3.56 6.22 -5.59
C THR A 76 3.38 4.85 -4.93
N TYR A 77 2.61 4.78 -3.86
CA TYR A 77 2.34 3.53 -3.16
C TYR A 77 1.04 2.89 -3.65
N PRO A 78 1.01 1.56 -3.82
CA PRO A 78 -0.21 0.83 -4.10
C PRO A 78 -1.14 0.85 -2.87
N ARG A 79 -2.43 0.57 -3.10
CA ARG A 79 -3.47 0.66 -2.06
C ARG A 79 -3.18 -0.18 -0.82
N HIS A 80 -2.59 -1.37 -0.99
CA HIS A 80 -2.31 -2.26 0.13
C HIS A 80 -1.39 -1.63 1.18
N VAL A 81 -0.43 -0.78 0.78
CA VAL A 81 0.46 -0.04 1.69
C VAL A 81 -0.32 0.99 2.52
N TYR A 82 -1.30 1.67 1.90
CA TYR A 82 -2.19 2.57 2.66
C TYR A 82 -3.05 1.79 3.65
N ILE A 83 -3.53 0.61 3.27
CA ILE A 83 -4.34 -0.27 4.13
C ILE A 83 -3.53 -0.76 5.33
N GLU A 84 -2.27 -1.17 5.15
CA GLU A 84 -1.38 -1.52 6.25
C GLU A 84 -1.08 -0.31 7.15
N ALA A 85 -0.91 0.89 6.57
CA ALA A 85 -0.74 2.11 7.36
C ALA A 85 -1.99 2.48 8.20
N ILE A 86 -3.19 2.27 7.64
CA ILE A 86 -4.48 2.44 8.35
C ILE A 86 -4.60 1.43 9.48
N ARG A 87 -4.18 0.18 9.25
CA ARG A 87 -4.15 -0.88 10.26
C ARG A 87 -3.22 -0.54 11.42
N ARG A 88 -1.99 -0.08 11.12
CA ARG A 88 -1.04 0.40 12.15
C ARG A 88 -1.56 1.61 12.94
N ALA A 89 -2.36 2.46 12.29
CA ALA A 89 -3.05 3.56 12.96
C ALA A 89 -4.25 3.12 13.83
N GLY A 90 -4.58 1.81 13.87
CA GLY A 90 -5.66 1.26 14.68
C GLY A 90 -7.06 1.56 14.17
N ILE A 91 -7.20 1.96 12.90
CA ILE A 91 -8.49 2.30 12.30
C ILE A 91 -9.13 1.04 11.71
N PRO A 92 -10.33 0.64 12.14
CA PRO A 92 -11.01 -0.52 11.58
C PRO A 92 -11.37 -0.32 10.11
N LEU A 93 -11.14 -1.37 9.31
CA LEU A 93 -11.58 -1.44 7.92
C LEU A 93 -12.74 -2.43 7.80
N PHE A 94 -13.87 -1.95 7.30
CA PHE A 94 -15.03 -2.79 7.05
C PHE A 94 -15.07 -3.23 5.59
N ALA A 95 -15.38 -4.51 5.38
CA ALA A 95 -15.60 -5.09 4.06
C ALA A 95 -16.61 -4.25 3.24
N PRO A 96 -16.59 -4.35 1.90
CA PRO A 96 -17.69 -3.84 1.10
C PRO A 96 -19.02 -4.38 1.60
N CYS A 97 -20.11 -3.67 1.32
CA CYS A 97 -21.44 -4.09 1.71
C CYS A 97 -22.46 -3.60 0.68
N VAL A 98 -23.25 -4.50 0.12
CA VAL A 98 -24.29 -4.17 -0.86
C VAL A 98 -25.32 -3.19 -0.30
N ASN A 99 -25.54 -3.17 1.02
CA ASN A 99 -26.49 -2.28 1.68
C ASN A 99 -25.91 -0.95 2.17
N ARG A 100 -24.60 -0.89 2.44
CA ARG A 100 -23.98 0.28 3.11
C ARG A 100 -22.89 0.97 2.29
N SER A 101 -22.20 0.24 1.42
CA SER A 101 -21.15 0.82 0.58
C SER A 101 -21.75 1.66 -0.55
N GLY A 102 -21.11 2.80 -0.83
CA GLY A 102 -21.21 3.49 -2.11
C GLY A 102 -20.08 3.03 -3.05
N GLY A 103 -19.81 3.81 -4.08
CA GLY A 103 -18.69 3.55 -5.01
C GLY A 103 -17.33 3.68 -4.32
N ASN A 104 -17.11 4.86 -3.73
CA ASN A 104 -15.88 5.21 -3.02
C ASN A 104 -15.81 4.64 -1.60
N PHE A 105 -14.60 4.64 -1.02
CA PHE A 105 -14.41 4.41 0.41
C PHE A 105 -15.16 5.47 1.22
N GLY A 106 -15.84 5.05 2.27
CA GLY A 106 -16.68 5.91 3.10
C GLY A 106 -16.38 5.76 4.59
N LEU A 107 -16.70 6.79 5.37
CA LEU A 107 -16.61 6.74 6.82
C LEU A 107 -17.78 5.93 7.38
N GLU A 108 -17.50 5.00 8.30
CA GLU A 108 -18.54 4.29 9.06
C GLU A 108 -18.14 4.18 10.53
N GLY A 109 -18.88 4.85 11.41
CA GLY A 109 -18.62 4.82 12.85
C GLY A 109 -17.17 5.21 13.17
N ILE A 110 -16.41 4.29 13.75
CA ILE A 110 -14.99 4.50 14.11
C ILE A 110 -14.00 4.12 12.98
N GLY A 111 -14.49 3.57 11.88
CA GLY A 111 -13.66 2.99 10.82
C GLY A 111 -13.98 3.50 9.42
N ILE A 112 -13.43 2.80 8.44
CA ILE A 112 -13.59 3.09 7.00
C ILE A 112 -14.22 1.88 6.34
N ARG A 113 -15.34 2.07 5.63
CA ARG A 113 -15.95 1.03 4.81
C ARG A 113 -15.39 1.08 3.40
N VAL A 114 -15.00 -0.09 2.90
CA VAL A 114 -14.56 -0.27 1.52
C VAL A 114 -15.73 -0.02 0.57
N GLY A 115 -15.49 0.80 -0.45
CA GLY A 115 -16.46 1.07 -1.52
C GLY A 115 -16.57 -0.10 -2.49
N LEU A 116 -17.71 -0.23 -3.18
CA LEU A 116 -17.89 -1.30 -4.18
C LEU A 116 -16.98 -1.10 -5.41
N ASP A 117 -16.43 0.09 -5.63
CA ASP A 117 -15.45 0.32 -6.70
C ASP A 117 -14.10 -0.36 -6.47
N ALA A 118 -13.80 -0.74 -5.23
CA ALA A 118 -12.59 -1.49 -4.92
C ALA A 118 -12.63 -2.95 -5.40
N ILE A 119 -13.83 -3.50 -5.66
CA ILE A 119 -13.99 -4.90 -6.09
C ILE A 119 -13.55 -5.03 -7.55
N ALA A 120 -12.44 -5.73 -7.77
CA ALA A 120 -11.93 -6.04 -9.10
C ALA A 120 -12.91 -6.93 -9.87
N GLY A 121 -13.09 -6.64 -11.16
CA GLY A 121 -14.00 -7.40 -12.04
C GLY A 121 -15.48 -7.01 -11.96
N LEU A 122 -15.88 -6.17 -10.99
CA LEU A 122 -17.27 -5.71 -10.90
C LEU A 122 -17.55 -4.60 -11.92
N THR A 123 -18.51 -4.82 -12.82
CA THR A 123 -18.84 -3.88 -13.90
C THR A 123 -19.48 -2.60 -13.36
N GLN A 124 -19.18 -1.45 -13.99
CA GLN A 124 -19.76 -0.17 -13.58
C GLN A 124 -21.29 -0.14 -13.71
N ASN A 125 -21.83 -0.77 -14.76
CA ASN A 125 -23.27 -0.87 -14.96
C ASN A 125 -23.96 -1.58 -13.79
N LEU A 126 -23.40 -2.69 -13.29
CA LEU A 126 -24.02 -3.39 -12.17
C LEU A 126 -23.96 -2.57 -10.88
N LYS A 127 -22.88 -1.82 -10.66
CA LYS A 127 -22.77 -0.93 -9.48
C LYS A 127 -23.85 0.14 -9.51
N LEU A 128 -24.05 0.78 -10.67
CA LEU A 128 -25.11 1.77 -10.86
C LEU A 128 -26.49 1.16 -10.61
N LEU A 129 -26.77 0.01 -11.22
CA LEU A 129 -28.03 -0.73 -11.00
C LEU A 129 -28.25 -1.05 -9.52
N LEU A 130 -27.21 -1.51 -8.81
CA LEU A 130 -27.29 -1.79 -7.38
C LEU A 130 -27.66 -0.54 -6.58
N TYR A 131 -27.09 0.62 -6.91
CA TYR A 131 -27.42 1.87 -6.20
C TYR A 131 -28.84 2.35 -6.50
N GLU A 132 -29.25 2.32 -7.77
CA GLU A 132 -30.59 2.72 -8.21
C GLU A 132 -31.66 1.82 -7.59
N GLU A 133 -31.50 0.50 -7.69
CA GLU A 133 -32.40 -0.48 -7.08
C GLU A 133 -32.52 -0.30 -5.57
N ARG A 134 -31.39 -0.10 -4.87
CA ARG A 134 -31.39 0.14 -3.43
C ARG A 134 -32.07 1.47 -3.07
N ALA A 135 -31.96 2.49 -3.91
CA ALA A 135 -32.60 3.78 -3.68
C ALA A 135 -34.12 3.72 -3.89
N HIS A 136 -34.59 2.94 -4.87
CA HIS A 136 -36.01 2.78 -5.18
C HIS A 136 -36.73 1.78 -4.26
N ASN A 137 -36.10 0.63 -3.98
CA ASN A 137 -36.73 -0.51 -3.34
C ASN A 137 -36.21 -0.80 -1.91
N GLY A 138 -35.36 0.09 -1.37
CA GLY A 138 -34.77 -0.05 -0.05
C GLY A 138 -33.65 -1.10 0.04
N PRO A 139 -33.12 -1.36 1.25
CA PRO A 139 -32.01 -2.31 1.45
C PRO A 139 -32.42 -3.75 1.14
N TYR A 140 -31.45 -4.55 0.67
CA TYR A 140 -31.62 -5.99 0.47
C TYR A 140 -31.67 -6.71 1.82
N THR A 141 -32.70 -7.52 2.04
CA THR A 141 -32.86 -8.31 3.28
C THR A 141 -32.15 -9.66 3.23
N SER A 142 -31.99 -10.21 2.02
CA SER A 142 -31.36 -11.52 1.79
C SER A 142 -30.63 -11.59 0.45
N LEU A 143 -29.78 -12.62 0.29
CA LEU A 143 -29.12 -12.90 -0.98
C LEU A 143 -30.12 -13.25 -2.08
N SER A 144 -31.18 -14.00 -1.79
CA SER A 144 -32.22 -14.36 -2.76
C SER A 144 -32.95 -13.13 -3.30
N GLU A 145 -33.20 -12.14 -2.44
CA GLU A 145 -33.80 -10.87 -2.85
C GLU A 145 -32.86 -10.06 -3.74
N LEU A 146 -31.57 -10.02 -3.43
CA LEU A 146 -30.56 -9.39 -4.28
C LEU A 146 -30.51 -10.05 -5.66
N ILE A 147 -30.52 -11.38 -5.72
CA ILE A 147 -30.52 -12.14 -6.98
C ILE A 147 -31.79 -11.86 -7.79
N THR A 148 -32.94 -11.84 -7.13
CA THR A 148 -34.23 -11.59 -7.79
C THR A 148 -34.32 -10.18 -8.38
N ARG A 149 -33.83 -9.16 -7.65
CA ARG A 149 -33.89 -7.76 -8.06
C ARG A 149 -32.86 -7.40 -9.13
N LEU A 150 -31.62 -7.85 -8.99
CA LEU A 150 -30.52 -7.46 -9.88
C LEU A 150 -30.21 -8.46 -10.99
N GLN A 151 -30.62 -9.72 -10.85
CA GLN A 151 -30.27 -10.83 -11.75
C GLN A 151 -28.78 -10.87 -12.16
N PRO A 152 -27.84 -10.78 -11.19
CA PRO A 152 -26.42 -10.83 -11.49
C PRO A 152 -26.00 -12.22 -11.99
N GLY A 153 -25.04 -12.27 -12.91
CA GLY A 153 -24.44 -13.54 -13.36
C GLY A 153 -23.65 -14.24 -12.24
N ALA A 154 -23.40 -15.54 -12.44
CA ALA A 154 -22.71 -16.39 -11.46
C ALA A 154 -21.34 -15.85 -11.03
N GLU A 155 -20.54 -15.39 -11.99
CA GLU A 155 -19.22 -14.80 -11.72
C GLU A 155 -19.31 -13.55 -10.85
N THR A 156 -20.32 -12.72 -11.09
CA THR A 156 -20.48 -11.48 -10.34
C THR A 156 -20.96 -11.74 -8.90
N LEU A 157 -21.86 -12.71 -8.72
CA LEU A 157 -22.25 -13.16 -7.39
C LEU A 157 -21.05 -13.72 -6.62
N ALA A 158 -20.20 -14.50 -7.29
CA ALA A 158 -18.97 -15.00 -6.68
C ALA A 158 -18.07 -13.85 -6.21
N LEU A 159 -17.84 -12.81 -7.03
CA LEU A 159 -17.05 -11.64 -6.64
C LEU A 159 -17.65 -10.86 -5.45
N LEU A 160 -18.97 -10.68 -5.41
CA LEU A 160 -19.66 -10.02 -4.30
C LEU A 160 -19.54 -10.81 -2.99
N ILE A 161 -19.60 -12.14 -3.06
CA ILE A 161 -19.44 -13.02 -1.89
C ILE A 161 -17.97 -13.03 -1.44
N GLN A 162 -17.01 -13.20 -2.36
CA GLN A 162 -15.56 -13.25 -2.06
C GLN A 162 -15.02 -11.96 -1.47
N SER A 163 -15.49 -10.82 -1.97
CA SER A 163 -15.09 -9.52 -1.43
C SER A 163 -15.69 -9.23 -0.06
N GLY A 164 -16.69 -10.01 0.38
CA GLY A 164 -17.43 -9.78 1.62
C GLY A 164 -18.60 -8.80 1.48
N ALA A 165 -18.96 -8.38 0.26
CA ALA A 165 -20.09 -7.48 0.01
C ALA A 165 -21.42 -8.03 0.53
N CYS A 166 -21.55 -9.36 0.56
CA CYS A 166 -22.72 -10.08 1.04
C CYS A 166 -22.62 -10.52 2.52
N ASP A 167 -21.54 -10.20 3.25
CA ASP A 167 -21.36 -10.60 4.66
C ASP A 167 -22.45 -9.96 5.56
N CYS A 168 -23.12 -8.89 5.09
CA CYS A 168 -24.22 -8.23 5.82
C CYS A 168 -25.48 -9.08 6.01
N PHE A 169 -25.63 -10.19 5.28
CA PHE A 169 -26.74 -11.13 5.46
C PHE A 169 -26.54 -12.09 6.64
N GLY A 170 -25.39 -12.03 7.33
CA GLY A 170 -25.13 -12.81 8.55
C GLY A 170 -24.85 -14.29 8.31
N LEU A 171 -24.67 -14.72 7.06
CA LEU A 171 -24.34 -16.09 6.69
C LEU A 171 -22.85 -16.23 6.36
N PRO A 172 -22.20 -17.36 6.70
CA PRO A 172 -20.84 -17.64 6.25
C PRO A 172 -20.74 -17.69 4.73
N ARG A 173 -19.62 -17.21 4.16
CA ARG A 173 -19.41 -17.18 2.70
C ARG A 173 -19.66 -18.52 1.99
N PRO A 174 -19.23 -19.70 2.50
CA PRO A 174 -19.54 -20.98 1.87
C PRO A 174 -21.06 -21.23 1.74
N VAL A 175 -21.85 -20.78 2.72
CA VAL A 175 -23.31 -20.90 2.69
C VAL A 175 -23.90 -19.97 1.64
N LEU A 176 -23.40 -18.73 1.56
CA LEU A 176 -23.81 -17.77 0.52
C LEU A 176 -23.53 -18.29 -0.89
N TYR A 177 -22.41 -18.99 -1.09
CA TYR A 177 -22.10 -19.63 -2.37
C TYR A 177 -23.09 -20.72 -2.75
N LEU A 178 -23.40 -21.63 -1.81
CA LEU A 178 -24.37 -22.69 -2.04
C LEU A 178 -25.76 -22.11 -2.32
N GLN A 179 -26.14 -21.04 -1.62
CA GLN A 179 -27.38 -20.32 -1.87
C GLN A 179 -27.40 -19.67 -3.26
N ALA A 180 -26.33 -19.00 -3.66
CA ALA A 180 -26.22 -18.42 -5.00
C ALA A 180 -26.35 -19.50 -6.09
N GLU A 181 -25.68 -20.64 -5.94
CA GLU A 181 -25.74 -21.75 -6.89
C GLU A 181 -27.16 -22.33 -7.01
N SER A 182 -27.84 -22.55 -5.88
CA SER A 182 -29.21 -23.07 -5.86
C SER A 182 -30.21 -22.11 -6.52
N GLU A 183 -30.12 -20.81 -6.25
CA GLU A 183 -31.03 -19.81 -6.81
C GLU A 183 -30.81 -19.61 -8.31
N LEU A 184 -29.56 -19.63 -8.78
CA LEU A 184 -29.25 -19.59 -10.21
C LEU A 184 -29.82 -20.82 -10.93
N ARG A 185 -29.74 -22.03 -10.33
CA ARG A 185 -30.35 -23.24 -10.89
C ARG A 185 -31.88 -23.22 -10.86
N ARG A 186 -32.50 -22.57 -9.86
CA ARG A 186 -33.96 -22.36 -9.83
C ARG A 186 -34.43 -21.45 -10.95
N SER A 187 -33.66 -20.41 -11.28
CA SER A 187 -33.99 -19.53 -12.41
C SER A 187 -34.02 -20.28 -13.75
N SER A 188 -33.27 -21.39 -13.87
CA SER A 188 -33.23 -22.28 -15.04
C SER A 188 -34.30 -23.39 -15.08
N GLN A 189 -35.43 -23.23 -14.39
CA GLN A 189 -36.61 -24.13 -14.46
C GLN A 189 -36.48 -25.55 -13.86
N GLU A 190 -35.57 -25.79 -12.91
CA GLU A 190 -35.60 -27.06 -12.16
C GLU A 190 -36.60 -27.00 -10.99
N LEU A 191 -37.82 -27.51 -11.22
CA LEU A 191 -38.92 -27.64 -10.25
C LEU A 191 -38.55 -28.40 -8.96
N PHE A 192 -37.42 -29.12 -8.94
CA PHE A 192 -36.96 -29.97 -7.85
C PHE A 192 -35.64 -29.50 -7.21
N ALA A 193 -35.27 -28.22 -7.38
CA ALA A 193 -34.08 -27.70 -6.73
C ALA A 193 -34.14 -27.91 -5.20
N PRO A 194 -33.13 -28.56 -4.58
CA PRO A 194 -33.13 -28.85 -3.15
C PRO A 194 -33.21 -27.56 -2.34
N ARG A 195 -34.16 -27.51 -1.40
CA ARG A 195 -34.34 -26.38 -0.49
C ARG A 195 -33.19 -26.36 0.50
N ILE A 196 -32.38 -25.29 0.46
CA ILE A 196 -31.31 -25.08 1.42
C ILE A 196 -31.93 -24.87 2.81
N PRO A 197 -31.43 -25.53 3.88
CA PRO A 197 -31.91 -25.30 5.23
C PRO A 197 -31.73 -23.84 5.66
N ASP A 198 -32.73 -23.27 6.33
CA ASP A 198 -32.69 -21.90 6.87
C ASP A 198 -31.63 -21.73 7.98
N ARG A 199 -31.10 -22.83 8.53
CA ARG A 199 -30.07 -22.85 9.58
C ARG A 199 -28.93 -23.78 9.20
N TRP A 200 -27.73 -23.24 9.24
CA TRP A 200 -26.48 -23.95 9.04
C TRP A 200 -25.73 -24.08 10.36
N ALA A 201 -25.04 -25.19 10.56
CA ALA A 201 -24.03 -25.27 11.62
C ALA A 201 -22.97 -24.18 11.38
N PRO A 202 -22.39 -23.57 12.43
CA PRO A 202 -21.36 -22.56 12.26
C PRO A 202 -20.16 -23.15 11.51
N VAL A 203 -20.03 -22.81 10.23
CA VAL A 203 -18.86 -23.15 9.43
C VAL A 203 -17.75 -22.18 9.84
N GLN A 204 -16.70 -22.69 10.48
CA GLN A 204 -15.51 -21.89 10.73
C GLN A 204 -14.74 -21.70 9.43
N VAL A 205 -14.85 -20.52 8.83
CA VAL A 205 -14.02 -20.15 7.68
C VAL A 205 -12.64 -19.78 8.20
N SER A 206 -11.60 -20.43 7.65
CA SER A 206 -10.21 -20.09 7.96
C SER A 206 -9.94 -18.62 7.65
N LYS A 207 -9.35 -17.89 8.61
CA LYS A 207 -8.92 -16.49 8.41
C LYS A 207 -7.99 -16.35 7.21
N LEU A 208 -7.16 -17.36 6.94
CA LEU A 208 -6.26 -17.39 5.79
C LEU A 208 -7.03 -17.48 4.47
N HIS A 209 -8.09 -18.30 4.39
CA HIS A 209 -8.92 -18.37 3.18
C HIS A 209 -9.63 -17.05 2.93
N LYS A 210 -10.22 -16.45 3.99
CA LYS A 210 -10.85 -15.13 3.90
C LYS A 210 -9.88 -14.06 3.39
N ALA A 211 -8.66 -14.02 3.94
CA ALA A 211 -7.63 -13.07 3.52
C ALA A 211 -7.18 -13.28 2.06
N ARG A 212 -7.10 -14.54 1.60
CA ARG A 212 -6.79 -14.86 0.20
C ARG A 212 -7.90 -14.39 -0.76
N ASP A 213 -9.16 -14.61 -0.40
CA ASP A 213 -10.29 -14.13 -1.20
C ASP A 213 -10.31 -12.58 -1.27
N GLU A 214 -10.04 -11.92 -0.15
CA GLU A 214 -9.90 -10.45 -0.09
C GLU A 214 -8.74 -9.96 -0.96
N TRP A 215 -7.58 -10.61 -0.90
CA TRP A 215 -6.43 -10.27 -1.75
C TRP A 215 -6.77 -10.40 -3.24
N GLN A 216 -7.43 -11.50 -3.64
CA GLN A 216 -7.79 -11.74 -5.03
C GLN A 216 -8.83 -10.75 -5.55
N THR A 217 -9.79 -10.33 -4.72
CA THR A 217 -10.89 -9.47 -5.14
C THR A 217 -10.67 -7.99 -4.92
N LEU A 218 -9.96 -7.59 -3.87
CA LEU A 218 -9.76 -6.19 -3.47
C LEU A 218 -8.32 -5.71 -3.72
N GLY A 219 -7.35 -6.64 -3.80
CA GLY A 219 -5.91 -6.33 -3.87
C GLY A 219 -5.30 -5.91 -2.52
N PHE A 220 -6.00 -6.17 -1.41
CA PHE A 220 -5.55 -5.94 -0.04
C PHE A 220 -6.37 -6.79 0.93
N THR A 221 -5.86 -6.97 2.15
CA THR A 221 -6.54 -7.72 3.22
C THR A 221 -7.21 -6.77 4.21
N LEU A 222 -8.29 -7.21 4.85
CA LEU A 222 -9.03 -6.39 5.82
C LEU A 222 -8.58 -6.66 7.25
N GLU A 223 -8.65 -7.91 7.70
CA GLU A 223 -8.35 -8.28 9.09
C GLU A 223 -6.90 -8.71 9.31
N MET A 224 -6.38 -9.58 8.44
CA MET A 224 -5.05 -10.17 8.56
C MET A 224 -4.00 -9.27 7.90
N PRO A 225 -2.87 -8.93 8.56
CA PRO A 225 -1.76 -8.24 7.89
C PRO A 225 -1.26 -9.03 6.68
N LEU A 226 -0.89 -8.35 5.61
CA LEU A 226 -0.47 -8.97 4.35
C LEU A 226 0.70 -9.94 4.55
N ILE A 227 1.73 -9.51 5.30
CA ILE A 227 2.89 -10.36 5.58
C ILE A 227 2.52 -11.61 6.41
N ALA A 228 1.55 -11.51 7.33
CA ALA A 228 1.06 -12.64 8.10
C ALA A 228 0.29 -13.65 7.22
N MET A 229 -0.47 -13.17 6.24
CA MET A 229 -1.10 -14.01 5.22
C MET A 229 -0.05 -14.79 4.41
N LEU A 230 1.03 -14.12 4.02
CA LEU A 230 2.12 -14.74 3.25
C LEU A 230 2.92 -15.76 4.09
N ARG A 231 3.23 -15.43 5.36
CA ARG A 231 3.88 -16.36 6.32
C ARG A 231 3.06 -17.62 6.58
N SER A 232 1.73 -17.50 6.54
CA SER A 232 0.82 -18.62 6.78
C SER A 232 0.61 -19.50 5.54
N SER A 233 1.20 -19.15 4.40
CA SER A 233 1.12 -19.95 3.17
C SER A 233 1.95 -21.22 3.29
N SER A 234 1.48 -22.32 2.74
CA SER A 234 2.22 -23.60 2.70
C SER A 234 3.52 -23.51 1.89
N GLU A 235 3.63 -22.52 1.01
CA GLU A 235 4.80 -22.26 0.17
C GLU A 235 5.86 -21.40 0.88
N TYR A 236 5.54 -20.88 2.07
CA TYR A 236 6.47 -20.09 2.84
C TYR A 236 7.59 -20.97 3.38
N THR A 237 8.83 -20.64 3.01
CA THR A 237 10.02 -21.27 3.60
C THR A 237 11.01 -20.19 3.98
N MET A 238 11.38 -20.15 5.26
CA MET A 238 12.44 -19.25 5.73
C MET A 238 13.77 -19.64 5.11
N PRO A 239 14.44 -18.73 4.37
CA PRO A 239 15.70 -19.06 3.73
C PRO A 239 16.78 -19.36 4.76
N VAL A 240 17.62 -20.35 4.49
CA VAL A 240 18.68 -20.77 5.40
C VAL A 240 19.77 -19.69 5.50
N GLY A 241 20.31 -19.51 6.71
CA GLY A 241 21.42 -18.58 6.98
C GLY A 241 20.99 -17.13 7.19
N PHE A 242 19.71 -16.90 7.52
CA PHE A 242 19.23 -15.63 8.06
C PHE A 242 19.04 -15.76 9.57
N GLY A 243 19.43 -14.72 10.32
CA GLY A 243 19.28 -14.67 11.78
C GLY A 243 17.86 -14.30 12.21
N ASN A 244 17.67 -14.02 13.50
CA ASN A 244 16.38 -13.57 14.04
C ASN A 244 15.86 -12.33 13.31
N ILE A 245 14.58 -12.35 12.97
CA ILE A 245 13.89 -11.25 12.29
C ILE A 245 13.69 -10.11 13.29
N THR A 246 14.10 -8.92 12.88
CA THR A 246 13.85 -7.65 13.57
C THR A 246 12.68 -6.95 12.89
N SER A 247 11.79 -6.36 13.68
CA SER A 247 10.66 -5.58 13.16
C SER A 247 11.14 -4.34 12.39
N CYS A 248 10.37 -3.94 11.37
CA CYS A 248 10.63 -2.75 10.57
C CYS A 248 10.50 -1.43 11.36
N ASP A 249 9.89 -1.40 12.54
CA ASP A 249 9.84 -0.18 13.38
C ASP A 249 11.12 -0.04 14.24
N ASP A 250 11.60 -1.16 14.77
CA ASP A 250 12.74 -1.19 15.70
C ASP A 250 14.11 -1.13 15.03
N PHE A 251 14.20 -1.30 13.70
CA PHE A 251 15.50 -1.37 13.02
C PHE A 251 16.34 -0.10 13.19
N SER A 252 15.69 1.06 13.28
CA SER A 252 16.33 2.35 13.49
C SER A 252 17.12 2.43 14.80
N ARG A 253 16.77 1.60 15.81
CA ARG A 253 17.49 1.52 17.10
C ARG A 253 18.75 0.66 17.03
N SER A 254 18.98 0.00 15.89
CA SER A 254 20.07 -0.96 15.70
C SER A 254 21.19 -0.41 14.83
N VAL A 255 21.41 0.91 14.80
CA VAL A 255 22.50 1.55 14.04
C VAL A 255 23.85 0.89 14.35
N GLY A 256 24.59 0.57 13.29
CA GLY A 256 25.88 -0.12 13.34
C GLY A 256 25.81 -1.63 13.58
N LYS A 257 24.62 -2.20 13.82
CA LYS A 257 24.44 -3.64 14.03
C LYS A 257 23.99 -4.34 12.74
N LYS A 258 24.39 -5.61 12.63
CA LYS A 258 23.90 -6.51 11.59
C LYS A 258 22.55 -7.09 12.02
N ILE A 259 21.51 -6.85 11.22
CA ILE A 259 20.14 -7.31 11.49
C ILE A 259 19.56 -8.04 10.28
N THR A 260 18.47 -8.75 10.51
CA THR A 260 17.64 -9.36 9.47
C THR A 260 16.24 -8.75 9.55
N ILE A 261 15.68 -8.30 8.42
CA ILE A 261 14.31 -7.82 8.30
C ILE A 261 13.58 -8.69 7.29
N GLU A 262 12.29 -8.93 7.53
CA GLU A 262 11.39 -9.58 6.57
C GLU A 262 10.20 -8.65 6.31
N GLY A 263 9.87 -8.47 5.03
CA GLY A 263 8.70 -7.68 4.67
C GLY A 263 8.27 -7.85 3.22
N THR A 264 7.12 -7.27 2.89
CA THR A 264 6.64 -7.11 1.52
C THR A 264 7.17 -5.81 0.91
N VAL A 265 7.34 -5.77 -0.40
CA VAL A 265 7.80 -4.57 -1.10
C VAL A 265 6.66 -3.55 -1.16
N ALA A 266 6.86 -2.39 -0.51
CA ALA A 266 5.96 -1.25 -0.60
C ALA A 266 6.28 -0.37 -1.82
N THR A 267 7.56 -0.13 -2.08
CA THR A 267 8.04 0.56 -3.28
C THR A 267 9.50 0.20 -3.55
N ALA A 268 9.93 0.35 -4.80
CA ALA A 268 11.33 0.20 -5.16
C ALA A 268 11.70 1.15 -6.30
N ARG A 269 12.92 1.69 -6.25
CA ARG A 269 13.49 2.51 -7.31
C ARG A 269 14.91 2.06 -7.63
N ARG A 270 15.25 2.04 -8.92
CA ARG A 270 16.62 1.84 -9.37
C ARG A 270 17.26 3.17 -9.71
N THR A 271 18.54 3.27 -9.41
CA THR A 271 19.36 4.41 -9.77
C THR A 271 20.77 3.94 -10.10
N THR A 272 21.61 4.85 -10.55
CA THR A 272 23.06 4.65 -10.66
C THR A 272 23.77 5.49 -9.62
N THR A 273 24.90 4.97 -9.12
CA THR A 273 25.88 5.75 -8.36
C THR A 273 26.52 6.81 -9.25
N GLU A 274 27.21 7.79 -8.65
CA GLU A 274 28.09 8.72 -9.38
C GLU A 274 29.14 7.98 -10.23
N SER A 275 29.56 6.79 -9.80
CA SER A 275 30.49 5.92 -10.53
C SER A 275 29.85 5.12 -11.68
N GLY A 276 28.56 5.33 -11.96
CA GLY A 276 27.81 4.64 -13.02
C GLY A 276 27.34 3.23 -12.69
N LYS A 277 27.70 2.68 -11.52
CA LYS A 277 27.28 1.33 -11.08
C LYS A 277 25.80 1.31 -10.64
N PRO A 278 25.06 0.23 -10.92
CA PRO A 278 23.63 0.14 -10.60
C PRO A 278 23.41 -0.03 -9.09
N MET A 279 22.40 0.67 -8.57
CA MET A 279 21.95 0.66 -7.17
C MET A 279 20.43 0.56 -7.12
N GLN A 280 19.88 0.00 -6.04
CA GLN A 280 18.44 -0.08 -5.85
C GLN A 280 18.03 0.27 -4.41
N PHE A 281 17.03 1.13 -4.27
CA PHE A 281 16.36 1.41 -3.00
C PHE A 281 15.04 0.62 -2.97
N ILE A 282 14.77 -0.05 -1.87
CA ILE A 282 13.57 -0.85 -1.65
C ILE A 282 13.03 -0.46 -0.28
N SER A 283 11.76 -0.07 -0.19
CA SER A 283 11.09 0.06 1.11
C SER A 283 10.30 -1.23 1.36
N LEU A 284 10.68 -1.95 2.41
CA LEU A 284 9.99 -3.13 2.88
C LEU A 284 8.98 -2.76 3.97
N GLU A 285 7.88 -3.49 4.02
CA GLU A 285 6.79 -3.30 4.97
C GLU A 285 6.52 -4.60 5.74
N ASP A 286 6.31 -4.47 7.05
CA ASP A 286 5.77 -5.52 7.90
C ASP A 286 4.55 -5.01 8.68
N GLU A 287 4.03 -5.81 9.61
CA GLU A 287 2.92 -5.43 10.48
C GLU A 287 3.21 -4.22 11.39
N THR A 288 4.48 -3.85 11.58
CA THR A 288 4.93 -2.82 12.52
C THR A 288 5.28 -1.50 11.83
N GLY A 289 5.81 -1.53 10.61
CA GLY A 289 6.30 -0.31 9.96
C GLY A 289 6.94 -0.54 8.59
N LEU A 290 7.69 0.48 8.17
CA LEU A 290 8.44 0.50 6.90
C LEU A 290 9.93 0.56 7.21
N ALA A 291 10.72 -0.24 6.50
CA ALA A 291 12.17 -0.24 6.56
C ALA A 291 12.76 0.05 5.17
N ASP A 292 13.60 1.08 5.08
CA ASP A 292 14.32 1.40 3.85
C ASP A 292 15.59 0.55 3.74
N VAL A 293 15.71 -0.13 2.60
CA VAL A 293 16.78 -1.06 2.27
C VAL A 293 17.50 -0.56 1.02
N VAL A 294 18.83 -0.61 1.05
CA VAL A 294 19.67 -0.24 -0.10
C VAL A 294 20.51 -1.42 -0.55
N LEU A 295 20.40 -1.73 -1.84
CA LEU A 295 21.24 -2.69 -2.54
C LEU A 295 22.40 -1.95 -3.20
N PHE A 296 23.54 -1.92 -2.51
CA PHE A 296 24.77 -1.29 -3.02
C PHE A 296 25.51 -2.19 -4.02
N PRO A 297 26.06 -1.61 -5.10
CA PRO A 297 26.87 -2.37 -6.05
C PRO A 297 28.11 -2.95 -5.37
N GLY A 298 28.31 -4.27 -5.54
CA GLY A 298 29.42 -5.01 -4.92
C GLY A 298 29.04 -5.74 -3.62
N ASN A 299 28.04 -5.24 -2.88
CA ASN A 299 27.52 -5.93 -1.69
C ASN A 299 26.36 -6.85 -2.07
N CYS A 300 25.38 -6.30 -2.80
CA CYS A 300 24.18 -7.02 -3.18
C CYS A 300 23.69 -6.49 -4.53
N ASN A 301 23.63 -7.36 -5.55
CA ASN A 301 23.23 -6.96 -6.89
C ASN A 301 21.74 -6.54 -6.91
N PRO A 302 21.38 -5.45 -7.62
CA PRO A 302 19.99 -5.08 -7.85
C PRO A 302 19.17 -6.22 -8.46
N ILE A 303 17.94 -6.39 -8.00
CA ILE A 303 17.01 -7.43 -8.48
C ILE A 303 16.24 -6.88 -9.67
N ALA A 304 16.31 -7.56 -10.82
CA ALA A 304 15.73 -7.14 -12.11
C ALA A 304 14.20 -7.10 -12.16
N HIS A 305 13.51 -7.99 -11.43
CA HIS A 305 12.05 -8.00 -11.31
C HIS A 305 11.70 -8.25 -9.85
N LEU A 306 11.32 -7.19 -9.13
CA LEU A 306 10.82 -7.31 -7.76
C LEU A 306 9.32 -7.64 -7.83
N SER A 307 8.94 -8.73 -7.17
CA SER A 307 7.54 -9.00 -6.87
C SER A 307 7.16 -8.34 -5.55
N LEU A 308 5.93 -8.57 -5.09
CA LEU A 308 5.47 -8.14 -3.78
C LEU A 308 6.29 -8.73 -2.61
N GLY A 309 6.97 -9.87 -2.80
CA GLY A 309 7.65 -10.61 -1.74
C GLY A 309 6.78 -11.72 -1.13
N PRO A 310 7.12 -12.25 0.06
CA PRO A 310 8.03 -11.64 1.04
C PRO A 310 9.51 -11.74 0.66
N TYR A 311 10.28 -10.76 1.10
CA TYR A 311 11.73 -10.79 1.04
C TYR A 311 12.31 -10.76 2.45
N VAL A 312 13.36 -11.55 2.65
CA VAL A 312 14.22 -11.50 3.84
C VAL A 312 15.53 -10.84 3.44
N VAL A 313 15.87 -9.75 4.15
CA VAL A 313 17.08 -8.98 3.92
C VAL A 313 17.92 -9.00 5.18
N GLN A 314 19.20 -9.30 5.03
CA GLN A 314 20.20 -9.16 6.08
C GLN A 314 21.20 -8.07 5.69
N GLY A 315 21.49 -7.16 6.62
CA GLY A 315 22.33 -6.01 6.35
C GLY A 315 22.82 -5.33 7.62
N ILE A 316 23.59 -4.27 7.46
CA ILE A 316 24.04 -3.39 8.55
C ILE A 316 23.17 -2.13 8.51
N VAL A 317 22.66 -1.70 9.66
CA VAL A 317 21.92 -0.44 9.75
C VAL A 317 22.91 0.71 9.74
N GLU A 318 22.79 1.58 8.76
CA GLU A 318 23.56 2.81 8.62
C GLU A 318 22.65 4.01 8.84
N GLU A 319 23.21 5.10 9.36
CA GLU A 319 22.48 6.36 9.54
C GLU A 319 23.07 7.40 8.59
N HIS A 320 22.21 7.94 7.71
CA HIS A 320 22.57 8.97 6.76
C HIS A 320 21.68 10.19 7.01
N HIS A 321 22.28 11.30 7.48
CA HIS A 321 21.57 12.55 7.76
C HIS A 321 20.35 12.41 8.70
N GLY A 322 20.43 11.55 9.72
CA GLY A 322 19.35 11.32 10.67
C GLY A 322 18.30 10.29 10.24
N VAL A 323 18.51 9.63 9.09
CA VAL A 323 17.61 8.58 8.58
C VAL A 323 18.36 7.25 8.61
N ALA A 324 17.79 6.27 9.31
CA ALA A 324 18.31 4.91 9.34
C ALA A 324 17.94 4.15 8.06
N VAL A 325 18.91 3.44 7.49
CA VAL A 325 18.78 2.66 6.26
C VAL A 325 19.50 1.33 6.43
N LEU A 326 18.91 0.24 5.95
CA LEU A 326 19.55 -1.07 5.96
C LEU A 326 20.41 -1.26 4.70
N ALA A 327 21.73 -1.19 4.86
CA ALA A 327 22.67 -1.55 3.79
C ALA A 327 22.71 -3.07 3.62
N ALA A 328 22.07 -3.57 2.56
CA ALA A 328 21.87 -5.00 2.35
C ALA A 328 23.18 -5.73 2.03
N THR A 329 23.42 -6.83 2.73
CA THR A 329 24.51 -7.79 2.45
C THR A 329 23.98 -9.06 1.79
N LYS A 330 22.73 -9.44 2.10
CA LYS A 330 22.07 -10.62 1.55
C LYS A 330 20.58 -10.33 1.43
N ILE A 331 19.98 -10.73 0.32
CA ILE A 331 18.53 -10.67 0.08
C ILE A 331 18.08 -12.01 -0.50
N SER A 332 16.91 -12.47 -0.07
CA SER A 332 16.29 -13.68 -0.61
C SER A 332 14.77 -13.55 -0.57
N SER A 333 14.09 -14.14 -1.56
CA SER A 333 12.62 -14.25 -1.55
C SER A 333 12.21 -15.50 -0.77
N THR A 334 11.10 -15.43 -0.04
CA THR A 334 10.55 -16.59 0.68
C THR A 334 9.49 -17.35 -0.12
N GLN A 335 9.15 -16.90 -1.33
CA GLN A 335 8.16 -17.56 -2.18
C GLN A 335 8.76 -18.75 -2.95
N GLY A 336 8.09 -19.91 -2.85
CA GLY A 336 8.10 -20.94 -3.90
C GLY A 336 7.47 -20.38 -5.20
N LYS A 337 7.77 -20.97 -6.35
CA LYS A 337 7.33 -20.51 -7.70
C LYS A 337 5.80 -20.51 -7.88
N VAL A 338 5.04 -19.59 -7.28
CA VAL A 338 3.68 -19.25 -7.74
C VAL A 338 3.45 -17.76 -7.59
N ALA A 339 3.18 -17.12 -8.74
CA ALA A 339 2.85 -15.71 -8.83
C ALA A 339 1.46 -15.46 -8.23
N LEU A 340 1.41 -14.87 -7.03
CA LEU A 340 0.35 -13.88 -6.80
C LEU A 340 0.56 -12.83 -7.88
N GLN A 341 -0.38 -12.74 -8.84
CA GLN A 341 -0.27 -11.88 -10.03
C GLN A 341 0.40 -10.57 -9.64
N ALA A 342 1.66 -10.43 -10.08
CA ALA A 342 2.46 -9.28 -9.75
C ALA A 342 1.74 -8.07 -10.36
N GLN A 343 1.28 -7.15 -9.51
CA GLN A 343 1.35 -5.76 -9.92
C GLN A 343 2.83 -5.52 -10.12
N GLU A 344 3.26 -5.54 -11.38
CA GLU A 344 4.61 -5.13 -11.73
C GLU A 344 4.80 -3.72 -11.19
N TYR A 345 5.70 -3.56 -10.23
CA TYR A 345 6.19 -2.25 -9.82
C TYR A 345 7.12 -1.72 -10.92
N SER A 346 6.57 -1.51 -12.12
CA SER A 346 7.20 -0.69 -13.13
C SER A 346 6.91 0.75 -12.75
N GLY A 347 7.82 1.32 -11.95
CA GLY A 347 7.92 2.77 -11.75
C GLY A 347 8.32 3.43 -13.07
N GLY A 348 7.38 3.47 -14.03
CA GLY A 348 7.47 4.24 -15.25
C GLY A 348 6.89 5.62 -14.98
N PHE A 349 7.74 6.56 -14.61
CA PHE A 349 7.44 7.97 -14.84
C PHE A 349 7.52 8.21 -16.35
N SER A 350 6.39 8.57 -16.95
CA SER A 350 6.32 9.31 -18.21
C SER A 350 5.31 10.43 -18.06
#